data_AF-A0AAV1WM82-F1
#
_entry.id   AF-A0AAV1WM82-F1
#
_cell.length_a   1.000
_cell.length_b   1.000
_cell.length_c   1.000
_cell.angle_alpha   90.00
_cell.angle_beta   90.00
_cell.angle_gamma   90.00
#
_symmetry.space_group_name_H-M   'P 1'
#
loop_
_entity.id
_entity.type
_entity.pdbx_description
1 polymer ?
#
loop_
_entity_poly.entity_id
_entity_poly.type
_entity_poly.pdbx_seq_one_letter_code
_entity_poly.pdbx_strand_id
1 'polypeptide(L)'
;MGKSFATVALVIFAFCFTSTLAFRQGGYHLENKGVNPAPVAGAEDFGKVAGSATDKFLVQGKVYCDPCQFEFESRLSKPLSGVKVILECRKPESDEKTFSQEATADANGFYALNVVGNHEDEICAVRTEVNTHKHCNLPMKTSDSDRIVLTKHDGVSSALRFVNPLGFKTQKINDECAKVYKELELDTIDN
;
A
#
# COMPACT_ATOMS: atom_id res chain seq x y z
N MET A 1 54.38 -7.90 -8.60
CA MET A 1 54.79 -8.03 -10.01
C MET A 1 53.77 -8.92 -10.71
N GLY A 2 53.19 -8.44 -11.81
CA GLY A 2 52.17 -9.17 -12.58
C GLY A 2 51.08 -8.25 -13.13
N LYS A 3 51.43 -7.43 -14.14
CA LYS A 3 50.48 -6.68 -14.98
C LYS A 3 50.19 -7.53 -16.23
N SER A 4 48.92 -7.63 -16.66
CA SER A 4 48.57 -7.81 -18.08
C SER A 4 47.06 -7.56 -18.27
N PHE A 5 46.69 -6.37 -18.74
CA PHE A 5 46.51 -5.93 -20.14
C PHE A 5 45.14 -6.31 -20.72
N ALA A 6 44.35 -5.26 -20.90
CA ALA A 6 43.02 -5.22 -21.48
C ALA A 6 43.00 -5.66 -22.94
N THR A 7 41.88 -6.23 -23.38
CA THR A 7 41.54 -6.34 -24.80
C THR A 7 40.10 -5.86 -24.99
N VAL A 8 39.99 -4.65 -25.53
CA VAL A 8 38.76 -4.04 -26.02
C VAL A 8 38.51 -4.58 -27.42
N ALA A 9 37.39 -5.26 -27.63
CA ALA A 9 36.91 -5.62 -28.97
C ALA A 9 35.58 -4.92 -29.22
N LEU A 10 35.65 -3.93 -30.09
CA LEU A 10 34.60 -3.01 -30.48
C LEU A 10 33.93 -3.63 -31.72
N VAL A 11 32.68 -4.10 -31.59
CA VAL A 11 31.91 -4.62 -32.73
C VAL A 11 30.82 -3.63 -33.08
N ILE A 12 31.13 -2.75 -34.03
CA ILE A 12 30.18 -1.96 -34.80
C ILE A 12 29.65 -2.86 -35.91
N PHE A 13 28.37 -3.22 -35.85
CA PHE A 13 27.63 -3.62 -37.05
C PHE A 13 26.48 -2.65 -37.26
N ALA A 14 26.76 -1.67 -38.11
CA ALA A 14 25.77 -0.86 -38.78
C ALA A 14 25.01 -1.76 -39.78
N PHE A 15 23.71 -1.94 -39.57
CA PHE A 15 22.80 -2.34 -40.63
C PHE A 15 21.73 -1.25 -40.79
N CYS A 16 22.04 -0.33 -41.71
CA CYS A 16 21.04 0.49 -42.38
C CYS A 16 20.11 -0.43 -43.17
N PHE A 17 18.84 -0.51 -42.78
CA PHE A 17 17.77 -0.73 -43.74
C PHE A 17 16.84 0.48 -43.72
N THR A 18 17.04 1.28 -44.77
CA THR A 18 16.16 2.31 -45.29
C THR A 18 14.77 1.74 -45.58
N SER A 19 13.71 2.49 -45.24
CA SER A 19 12.54 2.77 -46.12
C SER A 19 11.52 3.66 -45.40
N THR A 20 11.70 4.96 -45.59
CA THR A 20 10.66 5.98 -45.81
C THR A 20 9.19 5.64 -45.51
N LEU A 21 8.58 6.40 -44.59
CA LEU A 21 7.20 6.88 -44.76
C LEU A 21 7.03 8.25 -44.08
N ALA A 22 6.29 9.09 -44.79
CA ALA A 22 6.41 10.53 -44.81
C ALA A 22 5.82 11.23 -43.58
N PHE A 23 6.56 12.23 -43.11
CA PHE A 23 6.10 13.29 -42.21
C PHE A 23 5.22 14.25 -43.02
N ARG A 24 3.94 14.41 -42.64
CA ARG A 24 3.07 15.43 -43.23
C ARG A 24 2.80 16.51 -42.18
N GLN A 25 3.49 17.63 -42.34
CA GLN A 25 3.16 18.89 -41.66
C GLN A 25 1.81 19.39 -42.18
N GLY A 26 0.88 19.68 -41.29
CA GLY A 26 -0.36 20.40 -41.56
C GLY A 26 -0.51 21.51 -40.52
N GLY A 27 -0.55 22.75 -40.99
CA GLY A 27 -0.41 23.96 -40.18
C GLY A 27 -1.57 24.28 -39.25
N TYR A 28 -1.26 25.13 -38.26
CA TYR A 28 -2.22 25.74 -37.36
C TYR A 28 -2.99 26.85 -38.08
N HIS A 29 -4.31 26.78 -38.04
CA HIS A 29 -5.19 27.91 -38.31
C HIS A 29 -6.20 28.01 -37.16
N LEU A 30 -6.02 29.02 -36.31
CA LEU A 30 -6.94 29.39 -35.25
C LEU A 30 -8.09 30.20 -35.87
N GLU A 31 -9.31 29.67 -35.84
CA GLU A 31 -10.51 30.50 -35.97
C GLU A 31 -11.46 30.15 -34.82
N ASN A 32 -11.64 31.14 -33.94
CA ASN A 32 -12.36 31.02 -32.69
C ASN A 32 -13.82 31.44 -32.92
N LYS A 33 -14.76 30.49 -32.92
CA LYS A 33 -16.19 30.78 -32.89
C LYS A 33 -16.85 29.98 -31.78
N GLY A 34 -17.20 30.70 -30.72
CA GLY A 34 -17.93 30.16 -29.58
C GLY A 34 -19.32 29.67 -29.99
N VAL A 35 -19.63 28.43 -29.59
CA VAL A 35 -20.97 27.85 -29.64
C VAL A 35 -21.15 27.05 -28.34
N ASN A 36 -22.27 27.28 -27.66
CA ASN A 36 -22.65 26.66 -26.38
C ASN A 36 -22.66 25.12 -26.48
N PRO A 37 -22.19 24.36 -25.46
CA PRO A 37 -22.20 22.91 -25.55
C PRO A 37 -23.61 22.34 -25.31
N ALA A 38 -24.16 21.75 -26.37
CA ALA A 38 -25.20 20.73 -26.30
C ALA A 38 -24.62 19.43 -25.70
N PRO A 39 -25.45 18.52 -25.14
CA PRO A 39 -24.98 17.41 -24.33
C PRO A 39 -24.18 16.41 -25.16
N VAL A 40 -22.95 16.10 -24.72
CA VAL A 40 -22.08 15.15 -25.42
C VAL A 40 -22.57 13.73 -25.12
N ALA A 41 -23.26 13.14 -26.10
CA ALA A 41 -23.41 11.69 -26.18
C ALA A 41 -22.04 11.12 -26.58
N GLY A 42 -21.47 10.28 -25.70
CA GLY A 42 -20.15 9.67 -25.91
C GLY A 42 -19.14 10.05 -24.83
N ALA A 43 -19.39 9.63 -23.58
CA ALA A 43 -18.28 9.32 -22.69
C ALA A 43 -17.67 8.03 -23.26
N GLU A 44 -16.51 8.16 -23.91
CA GLU A 44 -15.72 7.00 -24.30
C GLU A 44 -15.43 6.19 -23.03
N ASP A 45 -15.82 4.92 -23.08
CA ASP A 45 -15.52 3.88 -22.11
C ASP A 45 -14.00 3.86 -21.93
N PHE A 46 -13.49 4.51 -20.89
CA PHE A 46 -12.14 4.29 -20.41
C PHE A 46 -12.11 2.84 -19.93
N GLY A 47 -11.79 1.96 -20.88
CA GLY A 47 -12.06 0.53 -20.80
C GLY A 47 -11.78 -0.02 -19.42
N LYS A 48 -12.84 -0.53 -18.78
CA LYS A 48 -12.74 -1.33 -17.57
C LYS A 48 -11.81 -2.50 -17.89
N VAL A 49 -10.54 -2.39 -17.51
CA VAL A 49 -9.64 -3.54 -17.51
C VAL A 49 -10.29 -4.54 -16.55
N ALA A 50 -10.59 -5.75 -17.03
CA ALA A 50 -11.16 -6.76 -16.18
C ALA A 50 -10.06 -7.30 -15.27
N GLY A 51 -10.23 -7.17 -13.96
CA GLY A 51 -9.24 -7.68 -13.02
C GLY A 51 -9.24 -9.20 -13.05
N SER A 52 -8.06 -9.80 -12.98
CA SER A 52 -7.92 -11.22 -13.24
C SER A 52 -8.00 -12.02 -11.95
N ALA A 53 -8.64 -13.20 -12.01
CA ALA A 53 -8.52 -14.23 -10.98
C ALA A 53 -7.06 -14.71 -10.77
N THR A 54 -6.15 -14.32 -11.66
CA THR A 54 -4.71 -14.59 -11.56
C THR A 54 -3.88 -13.44 -10.98
N ASP A 55 -4.50 -12.31 -10.64
CA ASP A 55 -3.78 -11.20 -10.00
C ASP A 55 -3.20 -11.64 -8.65
N LYS A 56 -2.07 -11.05 -8.28
CA LYS A 56 -1.35 -11.38 -7.06
C LYS A 56 -0.87 -10.11 -6.39
N PHE A 57 -1.06 -10.03 -5.09
CA PHE A 57 -0.57 -8.96 -4.23
C PHE A 57 0.26 -9.54 -3.10
N LEU A 58 1.32 -8.82 -2.73
CA LEU A 58 2.04 -9.05 -1.48
C LEU A 58 1.63 -7.95 -0.52
N VAL A 59 0.86 -8.31 0.51
CA VAL A 59 0.45 -7.37 1.56
C VAL A 59 1.43 -7.51 2.72
N GLN A 60 2.04 -6.40 3.13
CA GLN A 60 2.98 -6.34 4.25
C GLN A 60 2.49 -5.37 5.32
N GLY A 61 2.73 -5.70 6.58
CA GLY A 61 2.42 -4.81 7.68
C GLY A 61 3.21 -5.17 8.92
N LYS A 62 2.94 -4.43 9.99
CA LYS A 62 3.62 -4.57 11.28
C LYS A 62 2.60 -4.56 12.41
N VAL A 63 2.86 -5.37 13.42
CA VAL A 63 2.21 -5.31 14.72
C VAL A 63 3.20 -4.80 15.75
N TYR A 64 2.80 -3.81 16.54
CA TYR A 64 3.63 -3.22 17.59
C TYR A 64 2.91 -3.13 18.93
N CYS A 65 3.72 -3.01 19.97
CA CYS A 65 3.31 -2.68 21.32
C CYS A 65 3.58 -1.20 21.57
N ASP A 66 2.53 -0.47 21.97
CA ASP A 66 2.58 0.93 22.36
C ASP A 66 2.58 1.06 23.89
N PRO A 67 3.73 1.43 24.49
CA PRO A 67 3.83 1.63 25.93
C PRO A 67 3.27 2.98 26.39
N CYS A 68 2.93 3.88 25.47
CA CYS A 68 2.49 5.25 25.77
C CYS A 68 1.01 5.49 25.58
N GLN A 69 0.30 4.51 25.01
CA GLN A 69 -1.13 4.60 24.72
C GLN A 69 -1.48 5.74 23.75
N PHE A 70 -0.54 6.12 22.88
CA PHE A 70 -0.71 7.11 21.82
C PHE A 70 -1.50 6.56 20.63
N GLU A 71 -1.54 5.24 20.44
CA GLU A 71 -2.17 4.58 19.28
C GLU A 71 -1.53 4.93 17.93
N PHE A 72 -0.25 5.29 17.95
CA PHE A 72 0.63 5.36 16.78
C PHE A 72 2.07 5.02 17.20
N GLU A 73 2.95 4.73 16.24
CA GLU A 73 4.33 4.35 16.56
C GLU A 73 5.16 5.55 17.04
N SER A 74 5.65 5.48 18.27
CA SER A 74 6.72 6.33 18.80
C SER A 74 8.07 5.59 18.92
N ARG A 75 9.14 6.30 19.28
CA ARG A 75 10.46 5.69 19.55
C ARG A 75 10.47 4.66 20.69
N LEU A 76 9.44 4.66 21.54
CA LEU A 76 9.29 3.68 22.63
C LEU A 76 8.54 2.42 22.21
N SER A 77 7.89 2.44 21.04
CA SER A 77 7.18 1.28 20.47
C SER A 77 8.11 0.10 20.31
N LYS A 78 7.58 -1.11 20.54
CA LYS A 78 8.32 -2.36 20.39
C LYS A 78 7.63 -3.28 19.40
N PRO A 79 8.39 -4.08 18.62
CA PRO A 79 7.79 -5.11 17.80
C PRO A 79 6.99 -6.09 18.66
N LEU A 80 5.85 -6.55 18.16
CA LEU A 80 4.98 -7.47 18.88
C LEU A 80 4.76 -8.75 18.06
N SER A 81 5.52 -9.77 18.43
CA SER A 81 5.54 -11.07 17.75
C SER A 81 4.38 -11.97 18.14
N GLY A 82 4.03 -12.90 17.27
CA GLY A 82 3.06 -13.96 17.55
C GLY A 82 1.60 -13.51 17.51
N VAL A 83 1.34 -12.23 17.23
CA VAL A 83 -0.02 -11.73 17.01
C VAL A 83 -0.51 -12.21 15.66
N LYS A 84 -1.69 -12.83 15.65
CA LYS A 84 -2.37 -13.18 14.40
C LYS A 84 -3.05 -11.95 13.81
N VAL A 85 -2.91 -11.80 12.50
CA VAL A 85 -3.65 -10.82 11.71
C VAL A 85 -4.53 -11.53 10.69
N ILE A 86 -5.65 -10.91 10.37
CA ILE A 86 -6.64 -11.42 9.41
C ILE A 86 -6.86 -10.34 8.37
N LEU A 87 -6.57 -10.66 7.12
CA LEU A 87 -7.07 -9.92 5.97
C LEU A 87 -8.43 -10.49 5.60
N GLU A 88 -9.40 -9.62 5.43
CA GLU A 88 -10.75 -9.99 5.04
C GLU A 88 -11.27 -9.00 4.00
N CYS A 89 -11.90 -9.53 2.95
CA CYS A 89 -12.61 -8.73 1.96
C CYS A 89 -14.09 -9.03 2.02
N ARG A 90 -14.90 -7.97 1.89
CA ARG A 90 -16.35 -8.04 1.99
C ARG A 90 -17.02 -7.23 0.88
N LYS A 91 -18.20 -7.68 0.46
CA LYS A 91 -19.05 -6.88 -0.43
C LYS A 91 -19.56 -5.64 0.30
N PRO A 92 -19.41 -4.42 -0.26
CA PRO A 92 -19.87 -3.19 0.37
C PRO A 92 -21.36 -3.18 0.74
N GLU A 93 -22.20 -3.86 -0.06
CA GLU A 93 -23.66 -3.78 0.01
C GLU A 93 -24.27 -4.79 0.98
N SER A 94 -23.65 -5.97 1.12
CA SER A 94 -24.18 -7.07 1.93
C SER A 94 -23.34 -7.42 3.15
N ASP A 95 -22.15 -6.84 3.28
CA ASP A 95 -21.12 -7.23 4.24
C ASP A 95 -20.70 -8.72 4.13
N GLU A 96 -21.10 -9.40 3.04
CA GLU A 96 -20.77 -10.79 2.82
C GLU A 96 -19.26 -10.95 2.65
N LYS A 97 -18.67 -11.81 3.48
CA LYS A 97 -17.25 -12.16 3.37
C LYS A 97 -16.99 -13.00 2.13
N THR A 98 -16.13 -12.50 1.26
CA THR A 98 -15.77 -13.14 -0.01
C THR A 98 -14.35 -13.71 0.00
N PHE A 99 -13.47 -13.12 0.80
CA PHE A 99 -12.09 -13.57 0.94
C PHE A 99 -11.61 -13.44 2.39
N SER A 100 -10.75 -14.36 2.83
CA SER A 100 -10.06 -14.26 4.11
C SER A 100 -8.73 -15.00 4.07
N GLN A 101 -7.69 -14.40 4.65
CA GLN A 101 -6.39 -15.02 4.82
C GLN A 101 -5.76 -14.54 6.13
N GLU A 102 -5.01 -15.42 6.78
CA GLU A 102 -4.36 -15.15 8.05
C GLU A 102 -2.84 -15.14 7.92
N ALA A 103 -2.18 -14.33 8.74
CA ALA A 103 -0.74 -14.39 8.96
C ALA A 103 -0.43 -14.18 10.44
N THR A 104 0.79 -14.46 10.84
CA THR A 104 1.27 -14.23 12.21
C THR A 104 2.49 -13.33 12.16
N ALA A 105 2.51 -12.30 13.00
CA ALA A 105 3.65 -11.41 13.13
C ALA A 105 4.89 -12.17 13.60
N ASP A 106 6.02 -11.96 12.91
CA ASP A 106 7.30 -12.58 13.23
C ASP A 106 7.96 -11.98 14.49
N ALA A 107 9.18 -12.41 14.81
CA ALA A 107 9.93 -11.91 15.96
C ALA A 107 10.19 -10.39 15.94
N ASN A 108 10.15 -9.76 14.76
CA ASN A 108 10.32 -8.33 14.54
C ASN A 108 8.97 -7.61 14.37
N GLY A 109 7.85 -8.30 14.60
CA GLY A 109 6.51 -7.76 14.50
C GLY A 109 6.00 -7.64 13.06
N PHE A 110 6.73 -8.12 12.04
CA PHE A 110 6.29 -8.02 10.65
C PHE A 110 5.45 -9.21 10.23
N TYR A 111 4.50 -8.99 9.33
CA TYR A 111 3.75 -10.06 8.67
C TYR A 111 3.67 -9.81 7.17
N ALA A 112 3.43 -10.89 6.43
CA ALA A 112 3.21 -10.84 4.99
C ALA A 112 2.10 -11.81 4.58
N LEU A 113 1.28 -11.41 3.62
CA LEU A 113 0.17 -12.19 3.05
C LEU A 113 0.30 -12.20 1.53
N ASN A 114 0.27 -13.38 0.93
CA ASN A 114 0.23 -13.54 -0.53
C ASN A 114 -1.23 -13.69 -0.96
N VAL A 115 -1.82 -12.59 -1.43
CA VAL A 115 -3.22 -12.53 -1.82
C VAL A 115 -3.35 -12.78 -3.32
N VAL A 116 -4.34 -13.58 -3.71
CA VAL A 116 -4.63 -13.93 -5.10
C VAL A 116 -6.04 -13.45 -5.46
N GLY A 117 -6.16 -12.84 -6.63
CA GLY A 117 -7.40 -12.29 -7.15
C GLY A 117 -7.41 -10.77 -7.17
N ASN A 118 -8.28 -10.22 -8.00
CA ASN A 118 -8.66 -8.82 -7.99
C ASN A 118 -9.86 -8.64 -7.05
N HIS A 119 -9.76 -7.71 -6.10
CA HIS A 119 -10.78 -7.40 -5.11
C HIS A 119 -11.31 -5.96 -5.26
N GLU A 120 -11.44 -5.50 -6.51
CA GLU A 120 -11.86 -4.13 -6.85
C GLU A 120 -13.26 -3.78 -6.35
N ASP A 121 -14.18 -4.74 -6.42
CA ASP A 121 -15.59 -4.56 -6.03
C ASP A 121 -15.81 -4.85 -4.52
N GLU A 122 -14.73 -4.98 -3.73
CA GLU A 122 -14.76 -5.38 -2.32
C GLU A 122 -14.10 -4.36 -1.41
N ILE A 123 -14.52 -4.31 -0.15
CA ILE A 123 -13.81 -3.60 0.91
C ILE A 123 -12.92 -4.61 1.62
N CYS A 124 -11.61 -4.51 1.40
CA CYS A 124 -10.62 -5.30 2.12
C CYS A 124 -10.04 -4.51 3.30
N ALA A 125 -9.86 -5.20 4.42
CA ALA A 125 -9.19 -4.67 5.60
C ALA A 125 -8.34 -5.75 6.28
N VAL A 126 -7.28 -5.33 6.95
CA VAL A 126 -6.47 -6.17 7.81
C VAL A 126 -6.70 -5.76 9.26
N ARG A 127 -7.00 -6.74 10.12
CA ARG A 127 -7.21 -6.53 11.55
C ARG A 127 -6.39 -7.50 12.38
N THR A 128 -6.15 -7.14 13.64
CA THR A 128 -5.55 -8.08 14.61
C THR A 128 -6.61 -9.00 15.21
N GLU A 129 -6.23 -10.24 15.56
CA GLU A 129 -7.01 -11.06 16.50
C GLU A 129 -6.71 -10.67 17.94
N VAL A 130 -7.50 -11.21 18.88
CA VAL A 130 -7.24 -11.08 20.31
C VAL A 130 -5.82 -11.53 20.64
N ASN A 131 -5.07 -10.64 21.27
CA ASN A 131 -3.71 -10.90 21.70
C ASN A 131 -3.66 -11.32 23.18
N THR A 132 -2.89 -12.35 23.49
CA THR A 132 -2.71 -12.90 24.85
C THR A 132 -1.40 -12.47 25.51
N HIS A 133 -0.64 -11.55 24.89
CA HIS A 133 0.62 -11.04 25.45
C HIS A 133 0.43 -10.44 26.84
N LYS A 134 1.18 -10.94 27.83
CA LYS A 134 1.00 -10.64 29.26
C LYS A 134 0.94 -9.14 29.60
N HIS A 135 1.70 -8.31 28.90
CA HIS A 135 1.89 -6.90 29.25
C HIS A 135 1.41 -5.91 28.20
N CYS A 136 0.95 -6.38 27.04
CA CYS A 136 0.62 -5.53 25.90
C CYS A 136 -0.50 -6.15 25.08
N ASN A 137 -1.68 -6.19 25.67
CA ASN A 137 -2.86 -6.89 25.15
C ASN A 137 -4.11 -6.00 25.10
N LEU A 138 -4.00 -4.71 25.45
CA LEU A 138 -5.13 -3.81 25.32
C LEU A 138 -5.29 -3.41 23.84
N PRO A 139 -6.44 -3.65 23.20
CA PRO A 139 -6.63 -3.25 21.81
C PRO A 139 -6.54 -1.73 21.67
N MET A 140 -6.02 -1.27 20.54
CA MET A 140 -6.14 0.12 20.09
C MET A 140 -7.55 0.36 19.57
N LYS A 141 -8.03 1.60 19.63
CA LYS A 141 -9.32 2.02 19.06
C LYS A 141 -9.18 2.52 17.63
N THR A 142 -8.03 3.11 17.28
CA THR A 142 -7.80 3.73 15.96
C THR A 142 -6.93 2.90 15.04
N SER A 143 -6.28 1.85 15.56
CA SER A 143 -5.27 1.06 14.84
C SER A 143 -5.40 -0.44 15.10
N ASP A 144 -6.61 -0.92 15.35
CA ASP A 144 -6.94 -2.34 15.40
C ASP A 144 -7.25 -2.95 14.02
N SER A 145 -7.56 -2.10 13.04
CA SER A 145 -7.78 -2.44 11.63
C SER A 145 -7.30 -1.34 10.69
N ASP A 146 -6.92 -1.72 9.47
CA ASP A 146 -6.60 -0.79 8.38
C ASP A 146 -7.12 -1.30 7.03
N ARG A 147 -7.58 -0.38 6.18
CA ARG A 147 -8.15 -0.72 4.86
C ARG A 147 -7.05 -0.86 3.82
N ILE A 148 -7.19 -1.80 2.92
CA ILE A 148 -6.22 -2.03 1.85
C ILE A 148 -6.90 -2.20 0.49
N VAL A 149 -6.33 -1.58 -0.54
CA VAL A 149 -6.81 -1.70 -1.92
C VAL A 149 -6.06 -2.81 -2.64
N LEU A 150 -6.79 -3.82 -3.11
CA LEU A 150 -6.25 -5.01 -3.77
C LEU A 150 -6.78 -5.14 -5.20
N THR A 151 -6.53 -4.11 -5.99
CA THR A 151 -6.78 -4.08 -7.43
C THR A 151 -5.58 -3.48 -8.16
N LYS A 152 -5.42 -3.83 -9.44
CA LYS A 152 -4.44 -3.19 -10.33
C LYS A 152 -5.03 -1.96 -11.04
N HIS A 153 -6.31 -1.65 -10.84
CA HIS A 153 -6.98 -0.49 -11.45
C HIS A 153 -6.96 0.75 -10.55
N ASP A 154 -6.07 0.76 -9.55
CA ASP A 154 -5.84 1.89 -8.65
C ASP A 154 -4.73 2.83 -9.14
N GLY A 155 -4.16 2.58 -10.32
CA GLY A 155 -3.04 3.35 -10.87
C GLY A 155 -1.69 3.04 -10.22
N VAL A 156 -1.60 2.04 -9.33
CA VAL A 156 -0.37 1.63 -8.67
C VAL A 156 0.27 0.44 -9.41
N SER A 157 1.45 0.66 -9.98
CA SER A 157 2.16 -0.35 -10.80
C SER A 157 2.72 -1.53 -10.00
N SER A 158 3.01 -1.34 -8.72
CA SER A 158 3.51 -2.39 -7.83
C SER A 158 2.38 -3.29 -7.35
N ALA A 159 2.66 -4.57 -7.14
CA ALA A 159 1.78 -5.51 -6.43
C ALA A 159 2.00 -5.52 -4.90
N LEU A 160 2.99 -4.77 -4.41
CA LEU A 160 3.26 -4.60 -3.00
C LEU A 160 2.27 -3.59 -2.41
N ARG A 161 1.67 -3.96 -1.29
CA ARG A 161 0.68 -3.18 -0.55
C ARG A 161 1.09 -3.14 0.91
N PHE A 162 1.10 -1.95 1.50
CA PHE A 162 1.47 -1.75 2.90
C PHE A 162 0.23 -1.45 3.72
N VAL A 163 0.12 -2.11 4.86
CA VAL A 163 -0.88 -1.87 5.87
C VAL A 163 -0.29 -0.91 6.90
N ASN A 164 -1.07 0.06 7.35
CA ASN A 164 -0.72 0.89 8.50
C ASN A 164 -0.38 -0.01 9.70
N PRO A 165 0.61 0.35 10.52
CA PRO A 165 0.96 -0.44 11.69
C PRO A 165 -0.25 -0.65 12.60
N LEU A 166 -0.52 -1.92 12.92
CA LEU A 166 -1.57 -2.30 13.87
C LEU A 166 -0.92 -2.55 15.23
N GLY A 167 -1.69 -2.51 16.32
CA GLY A 167 -1.05 -2.71 17.61
C GLY A 167 -1.94 -2.89 18.81
N PHE A 168 -1.23 -3.11 19.92
CA PHE A 168 -1.79 -3.21 21.25
C PHE A 168 -1.07 -2.23 22.17
N LYS A 169 -1.75 -1.85 23.24
CA LYS A 169 -1.24 -0.96 24.27
C LYS A 169 -0.91 -1.72 25.53
N THR A 170 0.03 -1.18 26.30
CA THR A 170 0.28 -1.62 27.66
C THR A 170 -0.83 -1.14 28.60
N GLN A 171 -1.03 -1.87 29.71
CA GLN A 171 -1.99 -1.45 30.74
C GLN A 171 -1.50 -0.23 31.54
N LYS A 172 -0.20 -0.17 31.82
CA LYS A 172 0.46 0.96 32.47
C LYS A 172 1.24 1.76 31.44
N ILE A 173 1.07 3.08 31.44
CA ILE A 173 1.88 4.02 30.65
C ILE A 173 3.33 3.98 31.15
N ASN A 174 4.29 3.92 30.22
CA ASN A 174 5.71 3.98 30.55
C ASN A 174 6.10 5.40 31.01
N ASP A 175 6.93 5.49 32.07
CA ASP A 175 7.30 6.76 32.70
C ASP A 175 8.07 7.71 31.76
N GLU A 176 8.69 7.19 30.68
CA GLU A 176 9.35 8.00 29.65
C GLU A 176 8.38 8.67 28.65
N CYS A 177 7.11 8.26 28.60
CA CYS A 177 6.15 8.75 27.61
C CYS A 177 5.90 10.26 27.72
N ALA A 178 6.03 10.85 28.92
CA ALA A 178 5.91 12.30 29.09
C ALA A 178 7.00 13.08 28.33
N LYS A 179 8.19 12.50 28.13
CA LYS A 179 9.24 13.10 27.30
C LYS A 179 8.89 13.01 25.83
N VAL A 180 8.46 11.83 25.39
CA VAL A 180 8.04 11.60 23.99
C VAL A 180 6.85 12.48 23.61
N TYR A 181 5.89 12.67 24.52
CA TYR A 181 4.72 13.53 24.30
C TYR A 181 5.13 14.97 23.95
N LYS A 182 6.12 15.51 24.67
CA LYS A 182 6.69 16.84 24.39
C LYS A 182 7.58 16.86 23.15
N GLU A 183 8.38 15.81 22.93
CA GLU A 183 9.22 15.67 21.72
C GLU A 183 8.36 15.68 20.44
N LEU A 184 7.13 15.19 20.52
CA LEU A 184 6.16 15.15 19.43
C LEU A 184 5.18 16.33 19.43
N GLU A 185 5.36 17.31 20.32
CA GLU A 185 4.52 18.52 20.45
C GLU A 185 3.02 18.26 20.67
N LEU A 186 2.68 17.08 21.21
CA LEU A 186 1.29 16.66 21.43
C LEU A 186 0.61 17.48 22.54
N ASP A 187 1.38 18.15 23.41
CA ASP A 187 0.88 19.07 24.42
C ASP A 187 0.39 20.41 23.85
N THR A 188 0.60 20.66 22.55
CA THR A 188 0.26 21.93 21.91
C THR A 188 -0.89 21.87 20.92
N ILE A 189 -1.40 20.68 20.61
CA ILE A 189 -2.47 20.46 19.62
C ILE A 189 -3.79 21.15 20.05
N ASP A 190 -3.97 21.30 21.37
CA ASP A 190 -5.01 22.05 22.09
C ASP A 190 -5.11 23.58 21.86
N ASN A 191 -4.08 24.23 21.30
CA ASN A 191 -3.88 25.69 21.40
C ASN A 191 -4.24 26.47 20.13
#